data_AF-A0A091DGB9-F1
#
_entry.id   AF-A0A091DGB9-F1
#
_cell.length_a   1.000
_cell.length_b   1.000
_cell.length_c   1.000
_cell.angle_alpha   90.00
_cell.angle_beta   90.00
_cell.angle_gamma   90.00
#
_symmetry.space_group_name_H-M   'P 1'
#
loop_
_entity.id
_entity.type
_entity.pdbx_description
1 polymer ?
#
loop_
_entity_poly.entity_id
_entity_poly.type
_entity_poly.pdbx_seq_one_letter_code
_entity_poly.pdbx_strand_id
1 'polypeptide(L)'
;MAGPWRALQLLLAILVVLVAFSDQFRKRTFIKVSEETAVHQFVPETLYFLNDQYNRDSDDIHSFRIFRVLQVQSQVTDHLEYHILVEMWRTKCLKPKFSSCAPQEGAQYKEINCYFSVSVNPWAEKYKILKKHCEDSTFPAAASWADPQTPSAQ
;
A
#
# COMPACT_ATOMS: atom_id res chain seq x y z
N MET A 1 1.24 35.42 52.21
CA MET A 1 2.18 35.39 51.07
C MET A 1 2.19 33.97 50.51
N ALA A 2 1.45 33.72 49.43
CA ALA A 2 1.53 32.44 48.72
C ALA A 2 2.95 32.33 48.15
N GLY A 3 3.77 31.45 48.73
CA GLY A 3 5.20 31.43 48.48
C GLY A 3 5.55 31.17 47.01
N PRO A 4 6.72 31.65 46.54
CA PRO A 4 7.21 31.45 45.17
C PRO A 4 7.24 29.97 44.75
N TRP A 5 7.31 29.07 45.74
CA TRP A 5 7.24 27.62 45.57
C TRP A 5 5.92 27.11 44.98
N ARG A 6 4.77 27.67 45.41
CA ARG A 6 3.46 27.28 44.86
C ARG A 6 3.30 27.73 43.41
N ALA A 7 3.82 28.91 43.08
CA ALA A 7 3.85 29.39 41.70
C ALA A 7 4.73 28.51 40.80
N LEU A 8 5.92 28.10 41.29
CA LEU A 8 6.80 27.20 40.56
C LEU A 8 6.17 25.82 40.31
N GLN A 9 5.48 25.25 41.32
CA GLN A 9 4.77 23.98 41.17
C GLN A 9 3.63 24.05 40.16
N LEU A 10 2.88 25.16 40.13
CA LEU A 10 1.84 25.38 39.13
C LEU A 10 2.42 25.51 37.72
N LEU A 11 3.52 26.24 37.54
CA LEU A 11 4.19 26.38 36.26
C LEU A 11 4.72 25.04 35.74
N LEU A 12 5.33 24.22 36.60
CA LEU A 12 5.78 22.88 36.25
C LEU A 12 4.62 21.97 35.86
N ALA A 13 3.50 22.01 36.60
CA ALA A 13 2.30 21.24 36.25
C ALA A 13 1.74 21.65 34.88
N ILE A 14 1.69 22.95 34.59
CA ILE A 14 1.25 23.47 33.27
C ILE A 14 2.21 23.01 32.17
N LEU A 15 3.52 23.07 32.39
CA LEU A 15 4.51 22.57 31.43
C LEU A 15 4.34 21.07 31.15
N VAL A 16 4.15 20.26 32.19
CA VAL A 16 3.91 18.81 32.04
C VAL A 16 2.63 18.56 31.25
N VAL A 17 1.56 19.30 31.52
CA VAL A 17 0.29 19.20 30.76
C VAL A 17 0.49 19.60 29.30
N LEU A 18 1.21 20.70 29.01
CA LEU A 18 1.50 21.15 27.65
C LEU A 18 2.35 20.13 26.87
N VAL A 19 3.37 19.55 27.52
CA VAL A 19 4.21 18.51 26.91
C VAL A 19 3.37 17.25 26.63
N ALA A 20 2.57 16.79 27.59
CA ALA A 20 1.69 15.63 27.39
C ALA A 20 0.65 15.87 26.29
N PHE A 21 0.08 17.07 26.22
CA PHE A 21 -0.86 17.47 25.17
C PHE A 21 -0.18 17.51 23.80
N SER A 22 1.05 18.05 23.71
CA SER A 22 1.83 18.05 22.46
C SER A 22 2.16 16.65 21.97
N ASP A 23 2.47 15.71 22.87
CA ASP A 23 2.71 14.30 22.54
C ASP A 23 1.42 13.60 22.07
N GLN A 24 0.27 13.90 22.69
CA GLN A 24 -1.04 13.40 22.25
C GLN A 24 -1.40 13.90 20.84
N PHE A 25 -1.12 15.16 20.50
CA PHE A 25 -1.33 15.68 19.15
C PHE A 25 -0.39 15.07 18.12
N ARG A 26 0.88 14.83 18.48
CA ARG A 26 1.85 14.13 17.62
C ARG A 26 1.44 12.69 17.33
N LYS A 27 0.76 12.02 18.26
CA LYS A 27 0.20 10.67 18.07
C LYS A 27 -1.05 10.63 17.19
N ARG A 28 -1.77 11.75 17.02
CA ARG A 28 -2.85 11.89 16.02
C ARG A 28 -2.23 12.23 14.67
N THR A 29 -1.44 11.31 14.13
CA THR A 29 -0.97 11.40 12.74
C THR A 29 -2.18 11.47 11.81
N PHE A 30 -2.19 12.47 10.91
CA PHE A 30 -3.21 12.68 9.88
C PHE A 30 -3.17 11.55 8.84
N ILE A 31 -3.58 10.34 9.23
CA ILE A 31 -3.72 9.23 8.28
C ILE A 31 -5.01 9.46 7.53
N LYS A 32 -4.91 9.88 6.26
CA LYS A 32 -6.06 9.93 5.36
C LYS A 32 -6.01 8.71 4.46
N VAL A 33 -7.03 7.86 4.57
CA VAL A 33 -7.21 6.68 3.71
C VAL A 33 -8.36 6.95 2.75
N SER A 34 -8.19 6.61 1.49
CA SER A 34 -9.25 6.76 0.47
C SER A 34 -9.19 5.61 -0.51
N GLU A 35 -10.35 5.12 -0.93
CA GLU A 35 -10.45 4.16 -2.03
C GLU A 35 -10.33 4.91 -3.36
N GLU A 36 -9.51 4.39 -4.27
CA GLU A 36 -9.19 5.05 -5.52
C GLU A 36 -9.53 4.15 -6.70
N THR A 37 -9.66 4.75 -7.88
CA THR A 37 -9.81 3.99 -9.12
C THR A 37 -8.46 3.78 -9.80
N ALA A 38 -8.35 2.74 -10.64
CA ALA A 38 -7.13 2.44 -11.40
C ALA A 38 -6.71 3.55 -12.39
N VAL A 39 -7.61 4.51 -12.65
CA VAL A 39 -7.40 5.66 -13.55
C VAL A 39 -7.16 6.96 -12.78
N HIS A 40 -7.21 6.92 -11.45
CA HIS A 40 -6.92 8.08 -10.62
C HIS A 40 -5.45 8.49 -10.75
N GLN A 41 -5.19 9.78 -10.53
CA GLN A 41 -3.89 10.41 -10.75
C GLN A 41 -2.73 9.58 -10.17
N PHE A 42 -1.69 9.34 -10.98
CA PHE A 42 -0.46 8.57 -10.68
C PHE A 42 -0.61 7.04 -10.54
N VAL A 43 -1.84 6.52 -10.46
CA VAL A 43 -2.07 5.07 -10.37
C VAL A 43 -1.59 4.33 -11.63
N PRO A 44 -1.84 4.80 -12.87
CA PRO A 44 -1.35 4.14 -14.08
C PRO A 44 0.18 3.99 -14.12
N GLU A 45 0.92 5.04 -13.77
CA GLU A 45 2.38 5.04 -13.71
C GLU A 45 2.89 4.11 -12.61
N THR A 46 2.21 4.10 -11.46
CA THR A 46 2.50 3.18 -10.36
C THR A 46 2.30 1.72 -10.78
N LEU A 47 1.21 1.41 -11.49
CA LEU A 47 0.92 0.07 -12.00
C LEU A 47 1.96 -0.39 -13.04
N TYR A 48 2.40 0.53 -13.91
CA TYR A 48 3.48 0.25 -14.85
C TYR A 48 4.78 -0.10 -14.13
N PHE A 49 5.19 0.73 -13.15
CA PHE A 49 6.36 0.48 -12.31
C PHE A 49 6.27 -0.87 -11.59
N LEU A 50 5.12 -1.17 -10.98
CA LEU A 50 4.90 -2.45 -10.29
C LEU A 50 5.04 -3.65 -11.21
N ASN A 51 4.46 -3.59 -12.40
CA ASN A 51 4.54 -4.69 -13.36
C ASN A 51 5.98 -4.88 -13.89
N ASP A 52 6.70 -3.79 -14.19
CA ASP A 52 8.11 -3.87 -14.60
C ASP A 52 8.98 -4.47 -13.47
N GLN A 53 8.86 -3.95 -12.25
CA GLN A 53 9.64 -4.41 -11.11
C GLN A 53 9.36 -5.87 -10.78
N TYR A 54 8.08 -6.30 -10.79
CA TYR A 54 7.73 -7.70 -10.59
C TYR A 54 8.40 -8.61 -11.62
N ASN A 55 8.39 -8.21 -12.91
CA ASN A 55 8.99 -9.00 -13.97
C ASN A 55 10.51 -9.09 -13.86
N ARG A 56 11.19 -8.03 -13.43
CA ARG A 56 12.64 -8.04 -13.16
C ARG A 56 13.00 -8.97 -12.01
N ASP A 57 12.19 -8.97 -10.94
CA ASP A 57 12.45 -9.75 -9.73
C ASP A 57 12.07 -11.23 -9.86
N SER A 58 11.13 -11.56 -10.74
CA SER A 58 10.61 -12.92 -10.89
C SER A 58 11.62 -13.84 -11.61
N ASP A 59 11.70 -15.10 -11.18
CA ASP A 59 12.53 -16.13 -11.82
C ASP A 59 11.90 -16.76 -13.08
N ASP A 60 10.63 -16.42 -13.39
CA ASP A 60 9.95 -16.95 -14.57
C ASP A 60 10.61 -16.44 -15.85
N ILE A 61 10.74 -17.29 -16.87
CA ILE A 61 11.28 -16.87 -18.18
C ILE A 61 10.29 -15.99 -18.96
N HIS A 62 9.00 -16.19 -18.70
CA HIS A 62 7.91 -15.42 -19.31
C HIS A 62 7.57 -14.21 -18.45
N SER A 63 7.11 -13.15 -19.10
CA SER A 63 6.60 -11.99 -18.39
C SER A 63 5.17 -12.20 -17.90
N PHE A 64 4.87 -11.63 -16.74
CA PHE A 64 3.52 -11.45 -16.24
C PHE A 64 3.00 -10.06 -16.62
N ARG A 65 1.68 -9.94 -16.72
CA ARG A 65 1.01 -8.67 -16.94
C ARG A 65 -0.15 -8.51 -15.96
N ILE A 66 -0.34 -7.29 -15.45
CA ILE A 66 -1.54 -6.92 -14.71
C ILE A 66 -2.72 -6.92 -15.69
N PHE A 67 -3.66 -7.85 -15.50
CA PHE A 67 -4.88 -7.93 -16.30
C PHE A 67 -6.04 -7.22 -15.63
N ARG A 68 -6.12 -7.29 -14.29
CA ARG A 68 -7.13 -6.57 -13.51
C ARG A 68 -6.51 -5.93 -12.28
N VAL A 69 -7.04 -4.75 -11.95
CA VAL A 69 -6.79 -4.08 -10.69
C VAL A 69 -8.02 -4.36 -9.83
N LEU A 70 -7.84 -5.12 -8.77
CA LEU A 70 -8.91 -5.57 -7.89
C LEU A 70 -9.24 -4.50 -6.84
N GLN A 71 -8.22 -3.82 -6.33
CA GLN A 71 -8.37 -2.76 -5.34
C GLN A 71 -7.22 -1.76 -5.41
N VAL A 72 -7.52 -0.48 -5.22
CA VAL A 72 -6.54 0.58 -4.99
C VAL A 72 -6.99 1.40 -3.80
N GLN A 73 -6.11 1.56 -2.82
CA GLN A 73 -6.34 2.40 -1.66
C GLN A 73 -5.15 3.35 -1.53
N SER A 74 -5.43 4.65 -1.49
CA SER A 74 -4.43 5.67 -1.14
C SER A 74 -4.39 5.86 0.36
N GLN A 75 -3.18 6.00 0.89
CA GLN A 75 -2.93 6.34 2.27
C GLN A 75 -1.91 7.48 2.30
N VAL A 76 -2.36 8.64 2.79
CA VAL A 76 -1.52 9.83 2.97
C VAL A 76 -1.13 9.92 4.43
N THR A 77 0.18 9.91 4.68
CA THR A 77 0.79 10.07 6.01
C THR A 77 1.88 11.13 5.95
N ASP A 78 3.16 10.79 6.19
CA ASP A 78 4.33 11.60 5.84
C ASP A 78 4.74 11.46 4.36
N HIS A 79 4.27 10.40 3.70
CA HIS A 79 4.32 10.21 2.25
C HIS A 79 2.97 9.75 1.69
N LEU A 80 2.86 9.77 0.36
CA LEU A 80 1.77 9.12 -0.37
C LEU A 80 2.12 7.64 -0.56
N GLU A 81 1.24 6.76 -0.09
CA GLU A 81 1.36 5.31 -0.25
C GLU A 81 0.12 4.75 -0.94
N TYR A 82 0.32 3.87 -1.92
CA TYR A 82 -0.77 3.09 -2.50
C TYR A 82 -0.70 1.65 -2.04
N HIS A 83 -1.84 1.13 -1.58
CA HIS A 83 -2.08 -0.29 -1.34
C HIS A 83 -2.88 -0.82 -2.53
N ILE A 84 -2.28 -1.72 -3.28
CA ILE A 84 -2.80 -2.16 -4.57
C ILE A 84 -2.90 -3.68 -4.57
N LEU A 85 -4.09 -4.20 -4.87
CA LEU A 85 -4.32 -5.61 -5.14
C LEU A 85 -4.59 -5.79 -6.63
N VAL A 86 -3.79 -6.62 -7.29
CA VAL A 86 -3.86 -6.86 -8.74
C VAL A 86 -3.89 -8.34 -9.07
N GLU A 87 -4.62 -8.67 -10.12
CA GLU A 87 -4.64 -9.97 -10.78
C GLU A 87 -3.62 -9.92 -11.94
N MET A 88 -2.64 -10.82 -11.92
CA MET A 88 -1.57 -10.88 -12.91
C MET A 88 -1.53 -12.24 -13.60
N TRP A 89 -1.42 -12.27 -14.93
CA TRP A 89 -1.37 -13.51 -15.70
C TRP A 89 -0.03 -13.66 -16.42
N ARG A 90 0.47 -14.89 -16.50
CA ARG A 90 1.64 -15.23 -17.31
C ARG A 90 1.32 -15.06 -18.79
N THR A 91 2.23 -14.44 -19.53
CA THR A 91 2.06 -14.12 -20.94
C THR A 91 2.92 -14.98 -21.85
N LYS A 92 2.66 -14.92 -23.16
CA LYS A 92 3.45 -15.60 -24.20
C LYS A 92 4.81 -14.93 -24.46
N CYS A 93 5.07 -13.75 -23.89
CA CYS A 93 6.31 -13.02 -24.09
C CYS A 93 7.42 -13.48 -23.15
N LEU A 94 8.65 -13.52 -23.65
CA LEU A 94 9.86 -13.67 -22.84
C LEU A 94 10.30 -12.33 -22.26
N LYS A 95 10.87 -12.35 -21.05
CA LYS A 95 11.49 -11.17 -20.45
C LYS A 95 12.66 -10.65 -21.31
N PRO A 96 12.90 -9.32 -21.36
CA PRO A 96 12.28 -8.27 -20.54
C PRO A 96 10.98 -7.69 -21.12
N LYS A 97 10.44 -8.23 -22.22
CA LYS A 97 9.23 -7.68 -22.84
C LYS A 97 7.98 -8.10 -22.07
N PHE A 98 7.19 -7.12 -21.59
CA PHE A 98 5.92 -7.37 -20.89
C PHE A 98 4.73 -6.55 -21.41
N SER A 99 4.96 -5.47 -22.15
CA SER A 99 3.90 -4.62 -22.71
C SER A 99 3.23 -5.28 -23.92
N SER A 100 1.90 -5.13 -24.02
CA SER A 100 1.10 -5.63 -25.16
C SER A 100 1.25 -7.13 -25.43
N CYS A 101 1.46 -7.92 -24.37
CA CYS A 101 1.59 -9.38 -24.43
C CYS A 101 0.26 -10.07 -24.10
N ALA A 102 -0.06 -11.11 -24.88
CA ALA A 102 -1.25 -11.94 -24.69
C ALA A 102 -1.00 -13.02 -23.63
N PRO A 103 -2.04 -13.43 -22.87
CA PRO A 103 -1.88 -14.46 -21.86
C PRO A 103 -1.60 -15.82 -22.50
N GLN A 104 -0.96 -16.71 -21.72
CA GLN A 104 -0.86 -18.12 -22.08
C GLN A 104 -2.21 -18.83 -21.89
N GLU A 105 -2.35 -20.00 -22.49
CA GLU A 105 -3.57 -20.80 -22.46
C GLU A 105 -3.24 -22.26 -22.14
N GLY A 106 -4.25 -23.03 -21.72
CA GLY A 106 -4.09 -24.46 -21.42
C GLY A 106 -3.15 -24.73 -20.25
N ALA A 107 -2.30 -25.75 -20.36
CA ALA A 107 -1.44 -26.21 -19.28
C ALA A 107 -0.36 -25.19 -18.84
N GLN A 108 -0.11 -24.16 -19.64
CA GLN A 108 0.87 -23.11 -19.34
C GLN A 108 0.23 -21.89 -18.65
N TYR A 109 -1.10 -21.80 -18.64
CA TYR A 109 -1.82 -20.73 -17.96
C TYR A 109 -1.41 -20.66 -16.50
N LYS A 110 -1.05 -19.45 -16.06
CA LYS A 110 -0.74 -19.18 -14.66
C LYS A 110 -1.27 -17.79 -14.30
N GLU A 111 -2.04 -17.76 -13.23
CA GLU A 111 -2.67 -16.57 -12.67
C GLU A 111 -2.28 -16.45 -11.21
N ILE A 112 -1.96 -15.23 -10.80
CA ILE A 112 -1.57 -14.90 -9.43
C ILE A 112 -2.28 -13.61 -9.01
N ASN A 113 -2.56 -13.51 -7.72
CA ASN A 113 -2.95 -12.27 -7.08
C ASN A 113 -1.77 -11.69 -6.32
N CYS A 114 -1.46 -10.43 -6.56
CA CYS A 114 -0.37 -9.74 -5.90
C CYS A 114 -0.89 -8.51 -5.16
N TYR A 115 -0.56 -8.44 -3.87
CA TYR A 115 -0.67 -7.25 -3.05
C TYR A 115 0.66 -6.49 -3.06
N PHE A 116 0.57 -5.17 -3.26
CA PHE A 116 1.68 -4.25 -3.18
C PHE A 116 1.34 -3.10 -2.24
N SER A 117 2.30 -2.67 -1.43
CA SER A 117 2.31 -1.34 -0.82
C SER A 117 3.49 -0.56 -1.39
N VAL A 118 3.21 0.62 -1.96
CA VAL A 118 4.16 1.39 -2.76
C VAL A 118 4.17 2.83 -2.29
N SER A 119 5.34 3.29 -1.85
CA SER A 119 5.58 4.71 -1.61
C SER A 119 5.77 5.43 -2.94
N VAL A 120 5.03 6.51 -3.14
CA VAL A 120 5.06 7.32 -4.35
C VAL A 120 5.44 8.75 -4.00
N ASN A 121 6.47 9.26 -4.65
CA ASN A 121 6.77 10.69 -4.71
C ASN A 121 6.52 11.17 -6.15
N PRO A 122 5.32 11.69 -6.45
CA PRO A 122 4.93 12.03 -7.81
C PRO A 122 5.79 13.16 -8.39
N TRP A 123 6.18 14.15 -7.59
CA TRP A 123 6.96 15.31 -8.05
C TRP A 123 8.40 14.95 -8.45
N ALA A 124 8.94 13.86 -7.91
CA ALA A 124 10.28 13.38 -8.22
C ALA A 124 10.27 12.11 -9.08
N GLU A 125 9.09 11.63 -9.50
CA GLU A 125 8.89 10.35 -10.22
C GLU A 125 9.59 9.16 -9.52
N LYS A 126 9.60 9.16 -8.19
CA LYS A 126 10.24 8.11 -7.38
C LYS A 126 9.18 7.18 -6.81
N TYR A 127 9.34 5.90 -7.11
CA TYR A 127 8.47 4.82 -6.64
C TYR A 127 9.32 3.82 -5.84
N LYS A 128 8.79 3.32 -4.73
CA LYS A 128 9.45 2.30 -3.93
C LYS A 128 8.44 1.29 -3.43
N ILE A 129 8.63 0.02 -3.81
CA ILE A 129 7.88 -1.08 -3.21
C ILE A 129 8.32 -1.24 -1.77
N LEU A 130 7.38 -1.08 -0.84
CA LEU A 130 7.60 -1.29 0.59
C LEU A 130 7.22 -2.71 1.00
N LYS A 131 6.13 -3.23 0.44
CA LYS A 131 5.65 -4.60 0.67
C LYS A 131 5.18 -5.21 -0.65
N LYS A 132 5.44 -6.50 -0.81
CA LYS A 132 5.01 -7.32 -1.94
C LYS A 132 4.64 -8.70 -1.42
N HIS A 133 3.45 -9.17 -1.76
CA HIS A 133 2.99 -10.52 -1.47
C HIS A 133 2.21 -11.05 -2.66
N CYS A 134 2.52 -12.23 -3.15
CA CYS A 134 1.86 -12.83 -4.31
C CYS A 134 1.50 -14.28 -4.03
N GLU A 135 0.30 -14.67 -4.43
CA GLU A 135 -0.23 -16.02 -4.25
C GLU A 135 -0.86 -16.51 -5.56
N ASP A 136 -0.78 -17.83 -5.81
CA ASP A 136 -1.47 -18.45 -6.94
C ASP A 136 -2.99 -18.34 -6.73
N SER A 137 -3.72 -17.89 -7.76
CA SER A 137 -5.18 -17.63 -7.64
C SER A 137 -6.02 -18.91 -7.57
N THR A 138 -5.40 -20.09 -7.61
CA THR A 138 -6.04 -21.39 -7.42
C THR A 138 -6.60 -21.61 -6.01
N PHE A 139 -6.45 -20.63 -5.11
CA PHE A 139 -7.19 -20.52 -3.85
C PHE A 139 -8.20 -19.35 -3.92
N PRO A 140 -9.46 -19.54 -3.48
CA PRO A 140 -10.42 -18.44 -3.44
C PRO A 140 -9.91 -17.34 -2.50
N ALA A 141 -9.59 -16.18 -3.08
CA ALA A 141 -9.14 -14.95 -2.41
C ALA A 141 -10.15 -14.36 -1.39
N ALA A 142 -11.25 -15.06 -1.11
CA ALA A 142 -12.30 -14.64 -0.20
C ALA A 142 -11.96 -14.84 1.29
N ALA A 143 -10.85 -15.52 1.64
CA ALA A 143 -10.61 -15.96 3.01
C ALA A 143 -9.62 -15.10 3.84
N SER A 144 -8.92 -14.11 3.28
CA SER A 144 -7.85 -13.41 4.01
C SER A 144 -8.09 -11.92 4.28
N TRP A 145 -9.19 -11.34 3.82
CA TRP A 145 -9.62 -9.99 4.22
C TRP A 145 -10.69 -10.09 5.31
N ALA A 146 -10.33 -10.64 6.46
CA ALA A 146 -11.11 -10.40 7.67
C ALA A 146 -10.76 -8.99 8.18
N ASP A 147 -11.74 -8.11 8.10
CA ASP A 147 -11.71 -6.77 8.66
C ASP A 147 -11.46 -6.85 10.18
N PRO A 148 -10.42 -6.20 10.76
CA PRO A 148 -10.15 -6.26 12.20
C PRO A 148 -11.23 -5.60 13.09
N GLN A 149 -12.33 -5.10 12.51
CA GLN A 149 -13.30 -4.24 13.20
C GLN A 149 -14.74 -4.75 13.19
N THR A 150 -15.05 -6.00 12.84
CA THR A 150 -16.41 -6.51 13.06
C THR A 150 -16.59 -6.88 14.55
N PRO A 151 -17.40 -6.15 15.33
CA PRO A 151 -17.73 -6.58 16.69
C PRO A 151 -18.63 -7.81 16.57
N SER A 152 -18.26 -8.88 17.27
CA SER A 152 -19.14 -10.03 17.47
C SER A 152 -20.44 -9.55 18.09
N ALA A 153 -21.54 -9.61 17.33
CA ALA A 153 -22.88 -9.44 17.87
C ALA A 153 -23.14 -10.59 18.85
N GLN A 154 -23.45 -10.25 20.09
CA GLN A 154 -24.07 -11.12 21.09
C GLN A 154 -25.57 -11.18 20.87
#